data_AF-A0A533YGI6-F1
#
_entry.id   AF-A0A533YGI6-F1
#
_cell.length_a   1.000
_cell.length_b   1.000
_cell.length_c   1.000
_cell.angle_alpha   90.00
_cell.angle_beta   90.00
_cell.angle_gamma   90.00
#
_symmetry.space_group_name_H-M   'P 1'
#
loop_
_entity.id
_entity.type
_entity.pdbx_description
1 polymer ?
#
loop_
_entity_poly.entity_id
_entity_poly.type
_entity_poly.pdbx_seq_one_letter_code
_entity_poly.pdbx_strand_id
1 'polypeptide(L)'
;MGVLQASVLLVCLALFVGGCASSPQPGVAGPYQTWDDVITRWIGAKKQDLYYELGPPNLHPKESPDGMTEMVWDMTIDRMPGQADYYRTLPPSFYGGLTNCQLVFFADPDGVIVSGRRIGCD
;
A
#
# COMPACT_ATOMS: atom_id res chain seq x y z
N MET A 1 -51.18 35.16 5.38
CA MET A 1 -49.70 35.18 5.42
C MET A 1 -49.24 33.88 6.04
N GLY A 2 -48.28 33.19 5.41
CA GLY A 2 -47.56 32.08 6.04
C GLY A 2 -48.04 30.69 5.63
N VAL A 3 -47.54 30.17 4.50
CA VAL A 3 -47.27 28.72 4.35
C VAL A 3 -46.14 28.43 3.33
N LEU A 4 -45.84 29.35 2.40
CA LEU A 4 -44.96 29.03 1.26
C LEU A 4 -43.44 29.11 1.49
N GLN A 5 -42.97 29.53 2.67
CA GLN A 5 -41.55 29.81 2.88
C GLN A 5 -40.76 28.66 3.55
N ALA A 6 -41.45 27.65 4.08
CA ALA A 6 -40.81 26.54 4.78
C ALA A 6 -40.29 25.42 3.85
N SER A 7 -40.76 25.37 2.60
CA SER A 7 -40.50 24.22 1.70
C SER A 7 -39.18 24.29 0.94
N VAL A 8 -38.57 25.47 0.79
CA VAL A 8 -37.32 25.63 0.01
C VAL A 8 -36.06 25.35 0.86
N LEU A 9 -36.15 25.57 2.17
CA LEU A 9 -35.00 25.43 3.08
C LEU A 9 -34.65 23.96 3.40
N LEU A 10 -35.63 23.04 3.28
CA LEU A 10 -35.44 21.62 3.59
C LEU A 10 -34.79 20.82 2.45
N VAL A 11 -34.86 21.31 1.20
CA VAL A 11 -34.28 20.61 0.03
C VAL A 11 -32.78 20.90 -0.11
N CYS A 12 -32.29 22.06 0.32
CA CYS A 12 -30.87 22.41 0.25
C CYS A 12 -29.99 21.61 1.23
N LEU A 13 -30.56 21.05 2.30
CA LEU A 13 -29.80 20.24 3.27
C LEU A 13 -29.54 18.80 2.81
N ALA A 14 -30.25 18.32 1.77
CA ALA A 14 -30.13 16.94 1.28
C ALA A 14 -28.98 16.74 0.28
N LEU A 15 -28.36 17.82 -0.23
CA LEU A 15 -27.32 17.75 -1.26
C LEU A 15 -25.87 17.71 -0.71
N PHE A 16 -25.70 17.76 0.61
CA PHE A 16 -24.38 17.67 1.25
C PHE A 16 -24.06 16.30 1.85
N VAL A 17 -24.79 15.25 1.44
CA VAL A 17 -24.36 13.86 1.69
C VAL A 17 -23.48 13.38 0.52
N GLY A 18 -22.57 14.25 0.07
CA GLY A 18 -21.40 13.81 -0.69
C GLY A 18 -20.51 13.09 0.29
N GLY A 19 -20.64 11.76 0.39
CA GLY A 19 -19.74 10.94 1.18
C GLY A 19 -18.31 11.31 0.82
N CYS A 20 -17.54 11.81 1.78
CA CYS A 20 -16.09 11.71 1.72
C CYS A 20 -15.81 10.21 1.57
N ALA A 21 -15.62 9.76 0.34
CA ALA A 21 -14.93 8.52 0.09
C ALA A 21 -13.60 8.69 0.82
N SER A 22 -13.47 8.01 1.96
CA SER A 22 -12.20 7.87 2.64
C SER A 22 -11.34 7.06 1.67
N SER A 23 -10.67 7.76 0.76
CA SER A 23 -9.67 7.14 -0.08
C SER A 23 -8.73 6.37 0.84
N PRO A 24 -8.33 5.13 0.50
CA PRO A 24 -7.37 4.41 1.31
C PRO A 24 -6.18 5.31 1.59
N GLN A 25 -5.95 5.65 2.86
CA GLN A 25 -4.82 6.49 3.24
C GLN A 25 -3.55 5.71 2.86
N PRO A 26 -2.68 6.25 2.00
CA PRO A 26 -1.43 5.60 1.66
C PRO A 26 -0.65 5.25 2.93
N GLY A 27 -0.14 4.02 3.03
CA GLY A 27 0.67 3.55 4.16
C GLY A 27 -0.05 2.97 5.39
N VAL A 28 -1.37 2.77 5.40
CA VAL A 28 -2.07 2.11 6.53
C VAL A 28 -2.16 0.59 6.34
N ALA A 29 -1.52 -0.18 7.22
CA ALA A 29 -1.60 -1.64 7.31
C ALA A 29 -3.06 -2.15 7.35
N GLY A 30 -3.51 -2.88 6.32
CA GLY A 30 -4.84 -3.49 6.24
C GLY A 30 -4.77 -5.01 6.37
N PRO A 31 -5.86 -5.69 6.79
CA PRO A 31 -5.87 -7.14 6.93
C PRO A 31 -5.90 -7.83 5.55
N TYR A 32 -5.10 -8.90 5.40
CA TYR A 32 -4.99 -9.78 4.22
C TYR A 32 -4.69 -9.05 2.90
N GLN A 33 -3.40 -8.77 2.65
CA GLN A 33 -2.97 -8.04 1.47
C GLN A 33 -2.17 -8.93 0.52
N THR A 34 -2.50 -8.91 -0.76
CA THR A 34 -1.59 -9.40 -1.79
C THR A 34 -0.39 -8.44 -1.92
N TRP A 35 0.71 -8.88 -2.53
CA TRP A 35 1.83 -7.97 -2.79
C TRP A 35 1.45 -6.78 -3.66
N ASP A 36 0.51 -6.98 -4.58
CA ASP A 36 0.00 -5.91 -5.45
C ASP A 36 -0.80 -4.87 -4.64
N ASP A 37 -1.54 -5.30 -3.61
CA ASP A 37 -2.24 -4.39 -2.68
C ASP A 37 -1.25 -3.58 -1.84
N VAL A 38 -0.19 -4.23 -1.33
CA VAL A 38 0.90 -3.56 -0.60
C VAL A 38 1.56 -2.51 -1.49
N ILE A 39 1.94 -2.88 -2.71
CA ILE A 39 2.56 -1.96 -3.67
C ILE A 39 1.65 -0.76 -3.94
N THR A 40 0.39 -1.00 -4.30
CA THR A 40 -0.55 0.04 -4.69
C THR A 40 -0.81 1.03 -3.55
N ARG A 41 -0.92 0.54 -2.31
CA ARG A 41 -1.12 1.39 -1.13
C ARG A 41 0.04 2.35 -0.89
N TRP A 42 1.26 1.91 -1.16
CA TRP A 42 2.45 2.69 -0.83
C TRP A 42 2.78 3.76 -1.86
N ILE A 43 2.16 3.73 -3.05
CA ILE A 43 2.26 4.81 -4.04
C ILE A 43 1.69 6.11 -3.44
N GLY A 44 2.48 7.18 -3.50
CA GLY A 44 2.16 8.50 -2.95
C GLY A 44 2.56 8.71 -1.49
N ALA A 45 3.02 7.69 -0.78
CA ALA A 45 3.52 7.80 0.59
C ALA A 45 5.02 8.11 0.64
N LYS A 46 5.52 8.49 1.82
CA LYS A 46 6.96 8.72 2.03
C LYS A 46 7.70 7.40 2.21
N LYS A 47 8.90 7.28 1.62
CA LYS A 47 9.75 6.10 1.75
C LYS A 47 10.16 5.80 3.20
N GLN A 48 10.25 6.81 4.06
CA GLN A 48 10.50 6.63 5.48
C GLN A 48 9.39 5.83 6.17
N ASP A 49 8.14 6.04 5.79
CA ASP A 49 7.01 5.31 6.37
C ASP A 49 7.02 3.84 5.93
N LEU A 50 7.42 3.59 4.67
CA LEU A 50 7.63 2.23 4.16
C LEU A 50 8.73 1.50 4.96
N TYR A 51 9.78 2.21 5.39
CA TYR A 51 10.84 1.63 6.23
C TYR A 51 10.35 1.25 7.63
N TYR A 52 9.35 1.96 8.18
CA TYR A 52 8.76 1.57 9.46
C TYR A 52 7.93 0.30 9.35
N GLU A 53 7.29 0.06 8.20
CA GLU A 53 6.48 -1.14 7.98
C GLU A 53 7.34 -2.36 7.59
N LEU A 54 8.20 -2.21 6.58
CA LEU A 54 8.97 -3.34 6.01
C LEU A 54 10.38 -3.48 6.60
N GLY A 55 10.81 -2.52 7.42
CA GLY A 55 12.21 -2.40 7.82
C GLY A 55 13.09 -1.82 6.70
N PRO A 56 14.41 -1.69 6.94
CA PRO A 56 15.34 -1.24 5.91
C PRO A 56 15.37 -2.24 4.73
N PRO A 57 15.57 -1.76 3.49
CA PRO A 57 15.69 -2.64 2.34
C PRO A 57 16.89 -3.58 2.48
N ASN A 58 16.76 -4.79 1.92
CA ASN A 58 17.80 -5.82 1.96
C ASN A 58 19.05 -5.39 1.18
N LEU A 59 18.84 -4.68 0.07
CA LEU A 59 19.90 -4.11 -0.75
C LEU A 59 20.02 -2.61 -0.49
N HIS A 60 21.26 -2.10 -0.54
CA HIS A 60 21.48 -0.67 -0.42
C HIS A 60 20.70 0.08 -1.52
N PRO A 61 19.92 1.12 -1.17
CA PRO A 61 19.14 1.86 -2.16
C PRO A 61 20.03 2.39 -3.27
N LYS A 62 19.58 2.25 -4.52
CA LYS A 62 20.32 2.73 -5.69
C LYS A 62 19.72 4.04 -6.16
N GLU A 63 20.56 5.05 -6.33
CA GLU A 63 20.15 6.32 -6.91
C GLU A 63 20.35 6.29 -8.42
N SER A 64 19.29 6.60 -9.16
CA SER A 64 19.33 6.79 -10.60
C SER A 64 19.87 8.18 -10.95
N PRO A 65 20.39 8.39 -12.17
CA PRO A 65 20.86 9.71 -12.61
C PRO A 65 19.81 10.84 -12.48
N ASP A 66 18.54 10.49 -12.57
CA ASP A 66 17.39 11.41 -12.47
C ASP A 66 17.01 11.72 -11.00
N GLY A 67 17.79 11.25 -10.03
CA GLY A 67 17.56 11.45 -8.59
C GLY A 67 16.52 10.51 -7.96
N MET A 68 15.96 9.57 -8.74
CA MET A 68 15.07 8.55 -8.19
C MET A 68 15.83 7.52 -7.37
N THR A 69 15.26 7.11 -6.25
CA THR A 69 15.78 6.04 -5.39
C THR A 69 15.05 4.73 -5.67
N GLU A 70 15.77 3.69 -6.10
CA GLU A 70 15.30 2.31 -6.15
C GLU A 70 15.58 1.61 -4.81
N MET A 71 14.56 0.98 -4.24
CA MET A 71 14.61 0.28 -2.96
C MET A 71 14.07 -1.14 -3.14
N VAL A 72 14.77 -2.14 -2.60
CA VAL A 72 14.46 -3.56 -2.82
C VAL A 72 14.36 -4.32 -1.50
N TRP A 73 13.25 -5.02 -1.32
CA TRP A 73 13.04 -5.96 -0.22
C TRP A 73 12.92 -7.38 -0.76
N ASP A 74 13.73 -8.27 -0.19
CA ASP A 74 13.58 -9.71 -0.38
C ASP A 74 12.58 -10.23 0.65
N MET A 75 11.37 -10.49 0.16
CA MET A 75 10.28 -11.04 0.94
C MET A 75 10.32 -12.56 0.86
N THR A 76 10.73 -13.17 1.96
CA THR A 76 10.48 -14.58 2.24
C THR A 76 9.05 -14.72 2.81
N ILE A 77 8.40 -15.87 2.60
CA ILE A 77 7.00 -16.12 3.01
C ILE A 77 6.74 -15.78 4.50
N ASP A 78 7.73 -15.96 5.37
CA ASP A 78 7.69 -15.64 6.79
C ASP A 78 7.61 -14.14 7.11
N ARG A 79 7.81 -13.27 6.12
CA ARG A 79 7.71 -11.80 6.24
C ARG A 79 6.44 -11.22 5.60
N MET A 80 5.52 -12.06 5.13
CA MET A 80 4.24 -11.59 4.60
C MET A 80 3.34 -11.02 5.71
N PRO A 81 2.95 -9.72 5.64
CA PRO A 81 2.06 -9.12 6.63
C PRO A 81 0.71 -9.83 6.66
N GLY A 82 0.33 -10.39 7.81
CA GLY A 82 -0.97 -11.04 8.02
C GLY A 82 -1.14 -12.43 7.38
N GLN A 83 -0.14 -12.95 6.66
CA GLN A 83 -0.19 -14.25 6.01
C GLN A 83 0.88 -15.24 6.52
N ALA A 84 1.95 -14.76 7.16
CA ALA A 84 3.03 -15.62 7.66
C ALA A 84 2.53 -16.79 8.53
N ASP A 85 1.50 -16.57 9.35
CA ASP A 85 0.92 -17.62 10.20
C ASP A 85 0.03 -18.62 9.42
N TYR A 86 -0.65 -18.19 8.36
CA TYR A 86 -1.42 -19.09 7.48
C TYR A 86 -0.48 -20.04 6.74
N TYR A 87 0.64 -19.53 6.23
CA TYR A 87 1.61 -20.32 5.49
C TYR A 87 2.40 -21.30 6.38
N ARG A 88 2.48 -21.06 7.70
CA ARG A 88 3.00 -22.04 8.67
C ARG A 88 2.12 -23.28 8.82
N THR A 89 0.85 -23.22 8.40
CA THR A 89 -0.11 -24.32 8.56
C THR A 89 -0.20 -25.25 7.36
N LEU A 90 0.29 -24.86 6.18
CA LEU A 90 0.30 -25.78 5.04
C LEU A 90 1.58 -26.63 5.03
N PRO A 91 1.51 -27.86 4.51
CA PRO A 91 2.68 -28.71 4.38
C PRO A 91 3.75 -28.02 3.53
N PRO A 92 5.04 -28.12 3.89
CA PRO A 92 6.14 -27.49 3.14
C PRO A 92 6.23 -27.90 1.65
N SER A 93 5.57 -29.00 1.26
CA SER A 93 5.40 -29.44 -0.12
C SER A 93 4.38 -28.63 -0.94
N PHE A 94 3.45 -27.89 -0.31
CA PHE A 94 2.51 -26.97 -0.98
C PHE A 94 3.12 -25.60 -1.25
N TYR A 95 4.16 -25.21 -0.51
CA TYR A 95 5.00 -24.03 -0.79
C TYR A 95 6.36 -24.44 -1.37
N GLY A 96 6.34 -25.49 -2.21
CA GLY A 96 7.52 -26.13 -2.77
C GLY A 96 8.50 -25.13 -3.38
N GLY A 97 9.56 -24.84 -2.62
CA GLY A 97 10.67 -24.00 -3.03
C GLY A 97 10.40 -22.52 -2.76
N LEU A 98 11.16 -21.96 -1.80
CA LEU A 98 11.61 -20.57 -1.74
C LEU A 98 11.01 -19.67 -2.84
N THR A 99 9.77 -19.21 -2.69
CA THR A 99 9.25 -18.13 -3.55
C THR A 99 10.09 -16.91 -3.20
N ASN A 100 11.10 -16.66 -4.04
CA ASN A 100 11.93 -15.48 -3.96
C ASN A 100 11.08 -14.32 -4.47
N CYS A 101 10.34 -13.70 -3.56
CA CYS A 101 9.53 -12.55 -3.88
C CYS A 101 10.31 -11.30 -3.57
N GLN A 102 10.60 -10.48 -4.58
CA GLN A 102 11.20 -9.17 -4.36
C GLN A 102 10.16 -8.08 -4.56
N LEU A 103 10.05 -7.18 -3.60
CA LEU A 103 9.34 -5.93 -3.77
C LEU A 103 10.34 -4.85 -4.13
N VAL A 104 10.12 -4.21 -5.27
CA VAL A 104 10.93 -3.10 -5.75
C VAL A 104 10.07 -1.85 -5.74
N PHE A 105 10.52 -0.80 -5.04
CA PHE A 105 9.86 0.50 -4.99
C PHE A 105 10.79 1.58 -5.55
N PHE A 106 10.19 2.56 -6.21
CA PHE A 106 10.88 3.74 -6.70
C PHE A 106 10.33 4.97 -6.00
N ALA A 107 11.21 5.77 -5.42
CA ALA A 107 10.87 7.06 -4.84
C ALA A 107 11.51 8.19 -5.63
N ASP A 108 10.81 9.31 -5.73
CA ASP A 108 11.32 10.55 -6.30
C ASP A 108 12.37 11.22 -5.36
N PRO A 109 13.02 12.32 -5.80
CA PRO A 109 13.96 13.06 -4.97
C PRO A 109 13.37 13.60 -3.66
N ASP A 110 12.06 13.84 -3.62
CA ASP A 110 11.35 14.27 -2.41
C ASP A 110 11.05 13.09 -1.46
N GLY A 111 11.43 11.88 -1.85
CA GLY A 111 11.21 10.65 -1.10
C GLY A 111 9.78 10.15 -1.14
N VAL A 112 8.97 10.59 -2.10
CA VAL A 112 7.61 10.07 -2.34
C VAL A 112 7.71 8.85 -3.26
N ILE A 113 7.06 7.76 -2.89
CA ILE A 113 7.01 6.54 -3.69
C ILE A 113 6.13 6.81 -4.92
N VAL A 114 6.71 6.66 -6.11
CA VAL A 114 6.03 6.93 -7.39
C VAL A 114 5.60 5.64 -8.10
N SER A 115 6.25 4.51 -7.81
CA SER A 115 5.87 3.22 -8.36
C SER A 115 6.44 2.07 -7.53
N GLY A 116 5.90 0.87 -7.76
CA GLY A 116 6.49 -0.37 -7.27
C GLY A 116 6.14 -1.55 -8.16
N ARG A 117 6.86 -2.65 -8.00
CA ARG A 117 6.67 -3.91 -8.73
C ARG A 117 7.12 -5.10 -7.90
N ARG A 118 6.58 -6.27 -8.24
CA ARG A 118 6.96 -7.56 -7.65
C ARG A 118 7.75 -8.40 -8.64
N ILE A 119 8.75 -9.16 -8.18
CA ILE A 119 9.57 -10.06 -9.00
C ILE A 119 9.56 -11.44 -8.33
N GLY A 120 9.20 -12.50 -9.06
CA GLY A 120 9.28 -13.89 -8.58
C GLY A 120 8.25 -14.27 -7.50
N CYS A 121 7.16 -13.51 -7.40
CA CYS A 121 6.11 -13.68 -6.39
C CYS A 121 4.91 -14.47 -6.90
N ASP A 122 5.14 -15.50 -7.72
CA ASP A 122 4.12 -16.29 -8.42
C ASP A 122 3.83 -17.62 -7.71
#